data_AF-A0A8C0BGA7-F1
#
_entry.id   AF-A0A8C0BGA7-F1
#
_cell.length_a   1.000
_cell.length_b   1.000
_cell.length_c   1.000
_cell.angle_alpha   90.00
_cell.angle_beta   90.00
_cell.angle_gamma   90.00
#
_symmetry.space_group_name_H-M   'P 1'
#
loop_
_entity.id
_entity.type
_entity.pdbx_description
1 polymer ?
#
loop_
_entity_poly.entity_id
_entity_poly.type
_entity_poly.pdbx_seq_one_letter_code
_entity_poly.pdbx_strand_id
1 'polypeptide(L)' 'MSSLKEMHPVQSPCLHPRKPLVVLLGSMSVGKSSLAYRYVKNDFKELLPTVGCE' A
#
# COMPACT_ATOMS: atom_id res chain seq x y z
N MET A 1 33.43 9.07 40.59
CA MET A 1 32.88 8.09 39.63
C MET A 1 31.40 8.32 39.50
N SER A 2 30.95 9.01 38.45
CA SER A 2 29.55 9.01 38.04
C SER A 2 29.54 9.11 36.53
N SER A 3 29.45 7.94 35.90
CA SER A 3 29.37 7.77 34.45
C SER A 3 28.08 8.45 33.96
N LEU A 4 28.22 9.54 33.21
CA LEU A 4 27.12 10.09 32.43
C LEU A 4 26.76 9.04 31.39
N LYS A 5 25.63 8.39 31.59
CA LYS A 5 25.09 7.44 30.61
C LYS A 5 24.67 8.23 29.38
N GLU A 6 25.42 8.06 28.29
CA GLU A 6 25.08 8.54 26.96
C GLU A 6 23.61 8.23 26.67
N MET A 7 22.83 9.28 26.49
CA MET A 7 21.44 9.19 26.11
C MET A 7 21.40 8.99 24.60
N HIS A 8 21.30 7.73 24.16
CA HIS A 8 21.06 7.45 22.76
C HIS A 8 19.76 8.16 22.32
N PRO A 9 19.76 8.87 21.18
CA PRO A 9 18.53 9.45 20.67
C PRO A 9 17.53 8.32 20.46
N VAL A 10 16.40 8.38 21.18
CA VAL A 10 15.19 7.65 20.79
C VAL A 10 14.86 8.17 19.39
N GLN A 11 15.03 7.30 18.39
CA GLN A 11 14.57 7.59 17.05
C GLN A 11 13.06 7.80 17.13
N SER A 12 12.65 9.06 17.12
CA SER A 12 11.27 9.47 16.93
C SER A 12 10.73 8.69 15.74
N PRO A 13 9.60 7.97 15.84
CA PRO A 13 9.05 7.28 14.69
C PRO A 13 8.73 8.33 13.63
N CYS A 14 9.56 8.38 12.60
CA CYS A 14 9.41 9.30 11.49
C CYS A 14 7.98 9.17 10.96
N LEU A 15 7.19 10.25 11.03
CA LEU A 15 5.87 10.32 10.43
C LEU A 15 6.03 10.40 8.90
N HIS A 16 6.52 9.33 8.30
CA HIS A 16 6.52 9.16 6.86
C HIS A 16 5.07 9.04 6.40
N PRO A 17 4.67 9.71 5.30
CA PRO A 17 3.33 9.54 4.74
C PRO A 17 3.11 8.06 4.43
N ARG A 18 2.25 7.40 5.22
CA ARG A 18 1.89 6.01 4.96
C ARG A 18 0.91 5.99 3.79
N LYS A 19 1.25 5.23 2.75
CA LYS A 19 0.33 4.98 1.64
C LYS A 19 -0.83 4.11 2.17
N PRO A 20 -2.09 4.54 2.02
CA PRO A 20 -3.22 3.71 2.42
C PRO A 20 -3.28 2.46 1.54
N LEU A 21 -3.52 1.29 2.15
CA LEU A 21 -3.84 0.07 1.43
C LEU A 21 -5.33 0.11 1.09
N VAL A 22 -5.66 0.02 -0.20
CA VAL A 22 -7.05 -0.01 -0.68
C VAL A 22 -7.28 -1.33 -1.41
N VAL A 23 -8.39 -1.99 -1.09
CA VAL A 23 -8.84 -3.23 -1.74
C VAL A 23 -10.18 -2.99 -2.42
N LEU A 24 -10.33 -3.52 -3.64
CA LEU A 24 -11.60 -3.52 -4.37
C LEU A 24 -12.21 -4.90 -4.28
N LEU A 25 -13.37 -5.01 -3.63
CA LEU A 25 -14.12 -6.26 -3.50
C LEU A 25 -15.27 -6.32 -4.52
N GLY A 26 -15.66 -7.53 -4.89
CA GLY A 26 -16.77 -7.77 -5.82
C GLY A 26 -16.58 -9.06 -6.61
N SER A 27 -17.66 -9.53 -7.24
CA SER A 27 -17.69 -10.78 -8.01
C SER A 27 -16.67 -10.83 -9.15
N MET A 28 -16.45 -12.03 -9.69
CA MET A 28 -15.58 -12.22 -10.86
C MET A 28 -16.06 -11.35 -12.04
N SER A 29 -15.13 -10.83 -12.84
CA SER A 29 -15.41 -10.08 -14.08
C SER A 29 -16.10 -8.71 -13.99
N VAL A 30 -16.30 -8.13 -12.80
CA VAL A 30 -16.95 -6.80 -12.65
C VAL A 30 -16.04 -5.59 -12.94
N GLY A 31 -14.84 -5.78 -13.50
CA GLY A 31 -13.96 -4.68 -13.91
C GLY A 31 -13.14 -4.00 -12.82
N LYS A 32 -12.93 -4.63 -11.66
CA LYS A 32 -12.14 -4.08 -10.53
C LYS A 32 -10.70 -3.72 -10.94
N SER A 33 -10.05 -4.60 -11.71
CA SER A 33 -8.70 -4.37 -12.24
C SER A 33 -8.65 -3.18 -13.20
N SER A 34 -9.66 -3.02 -14.05
CA SER A 34 -9.77 -1.90 -14.98
C SER A 34 -9.94 -0.56 -14.25
N LEU A 35 -10.74 -0.55 -13.18
CA LEU A 35 -10.91 0.64 -12.33
C LEU A 35 -9.61 1.00 -11.60
N ALA A 36 -8.92 0.01 -11.03
CA ALA A 36 -7.62 0.22 -10.37
C ALA A 36 -6.56 0.73 -11.35
N TYR A 37 -6.51 0.18 -12.56
CA TYR A 37 -5.56 0.61 -13.60
C TYR A 37 -5.82 2.07 -14.01
N ARG A 38 -7.08 2.45 -14.21
CA ARG A 38 -7.45 3.85 -14.49
C ARG A 38 -7.05 4.78 -13.36
N TYR A 39 -7.29 4.39 -12.10
CA TYR A 39 -6.92 5.21 -10.94
C TYR A 39 -5.41 5.43 -10.84
N VAL A 40 -4.58 4.41 -11.14
CA VAL A 40 -3.12 4.49 -10.99
C VAL A 40 -2.43 5.09 -12.21
N LYS A 41 -2.90 4.78 -13.41
CA LYS A 41 -2.21 5.08 -14.69
C LYS A 41 -2.92 6.13 -15.53
N ASN A 42 -4.17 6.50 -15.18
CA ASN A 42 -5.06 7.32 -15.99
C ASN A 42 -5.24 6.80 -17.43
N ASP A 43 -5.12 5.48 -17.60
CA ASP A 43 -5.13 4.76 -18.87
C ASP A 43 -6.09 3.55 -18.75
N PHE A 44 -6.48 2.92 -19.87
CA PHE A 44 -7.30 1.71 -19.86
C PHE A 44 -6.62 0.59 -20.65
N LYS A 45 -6.35 -0.52 -19.95
CA LYS A 45 -5.88 -1.77 -20.53
C LYS A 45 -6.71 -2.91 -19.98
N GLU A 46 -7.17 -3.79 -20.84
CA GLU A 46 -7.82 -5.03 -20.44
C GLU A 46 -6.76 -5.95 -19.81
N LEU A 47 -6.93 -6.26 -18.52
CA LEU A 47 -6.03 -7.12 -17.76
C LEU A 47 -6.73 -8.45 -17.55
N LEU A 48 -6.02 -9.55 -17.84
CA LEU A 48 -6.49 -10.90 -17.55
C LEU A 48 -6.84 -11.04 -16.05
N PRO A 49 -7.75 -11.96 -15.69
CA PRO A 49 -8.06 -12.23 -14.29
C PRO A 49 -6.77 -12.47 -13.51
N THR A 50 -6.60 -11.77 -12.39
CA THR A 50 -5.53 -12.11 -11.46
C THR A 50 -5.78 -13.53 -10.97
N VAL A 51 -4.75 -14.39 -10.99
CA VAL A 51 -4.84 -15.79 -10.51
C VAL A 51 -5.62 -15.82 -9.19
N GLY A 52 -6.76 -16.53 -9.17
CA GLY A 52 -7.68 -16.54 -8.05
C GLY A 52 -7.31 -17.60 -7.02
N CYS A 53 -7.41 -17.25 -5.74
CA CYS A 53 -7.61 -18.25 -4.69
C CYS A 53 -9.07 -18.67 -4.71
N GLU A 54 -9.32 -19.98 -4.55
CA GLU A 54 -10.66 -20.54 -4.31
C GLU A 54 -11.19 -20.15 -2.92
#